data_AF-A0AAV7VM07-F1
#
_entry.id   AF-A0AAV7VM07-F1
#
_cell.length_a   1.000
_cell.length_b   1.000
_cell.length_c   1.000
_cell.angle_alpha   90.00
_cell.angle_beta   90.00
_cell.angle_gamma   90.00
#
_symmetry.space_group_name_H-M   'P 1'
#
loop_
_entity.id
_entity.type
_entity.pdbx_description
1 polymer ?
#
loop_
_entity_poly.entity_id
_entity_poly.type
_entity_poly.pdbx_seq_one_letter_code
_entity_poly.pdbx_strand_id
1 'polypeptide(L)'
;MSSMHSLSATERGKRDSGELEPHWKNRGLFSRMQLDFIEMPGCGGLKYVLVIVCVFSHWIETYLTRRNDSFTVAKLVLRELIPRFGFPISLESDRGTHFNNKVIKLLCAALNIEQKLNCSYRPEASGLVEQMKGTLKSRIAKMCAATNLKWPDALPLVLMSMRKTPGRKTGLMPHEILMDRAMRLPAVLANALVNITDDMVLDYCKGLAVVVRSFPQQVGATTLPPIHDPGYKLRAGDWVVIKKHVCKTCLESRWKGPYQVVLTTMTAVKCTELPNWIHTSHTKRVVCPQEHEEVLLKAPTTAK
;
A
#
# COMPACT_ATOMS: atom_id res chain seq x y z
N MET A 1 9.92 27.41 63.58
CA MET A 1 9.45 26.06 63.22
C MET A 1 8.10 26.21 62.54
N SER A 2 8.03 25.81 61.25
CA SER A 2 6.86 25.43 60.44
C SER A 2 5.58 26.29 60.42
N SER A 3 4.77 26.33 59.36
CA SER A 3 4.84 26.06 57.92
C SER A 3 3.40 26.25 57.39
N MET A 4 3.27 26.48 56.08
CA MET A 4 2.08 26.30 55.21
C MET A 4 1.02 27.41 55.22
N HIS A 5 0.95 28.27 54.19
CA HIS A 5 0.44 28.09 52.81
C HIS A 5 -1.09 28.01 52.68
N SER A 6 -1.68 29.07 52.09
CA SER A 6 -2.87 28.96 51.24
C SER A 6 -2.76 29.98 50.10
N LEU A 7 -2.28 29.54 48.93
CA LEU A 7 -2.38 30.28 47.67
C LEU A 7 -3.49 29.64 46.84
N SER A 8 -4.43 30.49 46.42
CA SER A 8 -5.60 30.18 45.58
C SER A 8 -5.20 29.59 44.23
N ALA A 9 -5.89 28.51 43.85
CA ALA A 9 -5.68 27.78 42.61
C ALA A 9 -6.12 28.60 41.38
N THR A 10 -5.16 28.88 40.50
CA THR A 10 -5.35 29.34 39.13
C THR A 10 -5.99 28.25 38.28
N GLU A 11 -7.05 28.61 37.54
CA GLU A 11 -7.69 27.80 36.50
C GLU A 11 -6.66 27.31 35.49
N ARG A 12 -6.44 25.98 35.44
CA ARG A 12 -5.54 25.34 34.49
C ARG A 12 -6.38 24.61 33.44
N GLY A 13 -6.10 24.97 32.18
CA GLY A 13 -6.90 24.67 31.00
C GLY A 13 -7.27 23.21 30.77
N LYS A 14 -8.46 23.04 30.20
CA LYS A 14 -8.93 21.84 29.52
C LYS A 14 -7.92 21.46 28.44
N ARG A 15 -7.23 20.33 28.63
CA ARG A 15 -6.49 19.67 27.56
C ARG A 15 -7.52 19.01 26.66
N ASP A 16 -7.62 19.46 25.41
CA ASP A 16 -8.29 18.72 24.35
C ASP A 16 -7.61 17.36 24.23
N SER A 17 -8.26 16.34 24.77
CA SER A 17 -7.93 14.96 24.49
C SER A 17 -8.19 14.73 23.01
N GLY A 18 -7.14 14.77 22.20
CA GLY A 18 -7.19 14.41 20.79
C GLY A 18 -7.74 13.00 20.66
N GLU A 19 -9.02 12.91 20.32
CA GLU A 19 -9.72 11.67 20.02
C GLU A 19 -9.01 11.04 18.81
N LEU A 20 -8.26 9.97 19.05
CA LEU A 20 -7.59 9.22 18.00
C LEU A 20 -8.67 8.58 17.13
N GLU A 21 -8.88 9.13 15.93
CA GLU A 21 -9.84 8.64 14.93
C GLU A 21 -9.84 7.10 14.83
N PRO A 22 -11.02 6.44 14.72
CA PRO A 22 -11.13 4.99 14.72
C PRO A 22 -10.23 4.33 13.67
N HIS A 23 -9.38 3.43 14.15
CA HIS A 23 -8.29 2.82 13.40
C HIS A 23 -8.69 2.03 12.13
N TRP A 24 -9.98 1.75 11.92
CA TRP A 24 -10.49 1.04 10.75
C TRP A 24 -10.75 1.98 9.55
N LYS A 25 -11.03 3.27 9.77
CA LYS A 25 -11.12 4.27 8.68
C LYS A 25 -9.78 4.44 7.93
N ASN A 26 -8.68 3.97 8.50
CA ASN A 26 -7.32 4.22 8.02
C ASN A 26 -6.69 3.07 7.19
N ARG A 27 -7.41 1.98 6.85
CA ARG A 27 -6.77 0.71 6.45
C ARG A 27 -7.38 -0.02 5.24
N GLY A 28 -8.04 0.69 4.33
CA GLY A 28 -8.59 0.13 3.10
C GLY A 28 -7.74 0.41 1.86
N LEU A 29 -7.89 -0.41 0.83
CA LEU A 29 -7.34 -0.12 -0.49
C LEU A 29 -7.93 1.20 -1.01
N PHE A 30 -7.07 2.10 -1.50
CA PHE A 30 -7.43 3.47 -1.94
C PHE A 30 -8.17 4.35 -0.92
N SER A 31 -8.26 3.95 0.35
CA SER A 31 -8.93 4.76 1.36
C SER A 31 -8.13 6.02 1.72
N ARG A 32 -6.80 5.90 1.72
CA ARG A 32 -5.85 7.00 1.92
C ARG A 32 -4.92 7.08 0.72
N MET A 33 -4.86 8.24 0.10
CA MET A 33 -3.97 8.48 -1.03
C MET A 33 -3.11 9.72 -0.80
N GLN A 34 -1.83 9.60 -1.13
CA GLN A 34 -0.86 10.68 -1.07
C GLN A 34 -0.61 11.24 -2.47
N LEU A 35 -0.63 12.56 -2.59
CA LEU A 35 -0.50 13.30 -3.84
C LEU A 35 0.68 14.23 -3.75
N ASP A 36 1.45 14.28 -4.82
CA ASP A 36 2.60 15.16 -4.92
C ASP A 36 2.99 15.36 -6.40
N PHE A 37 3.62 16.49 -6.71
CA PHE A 37 4.14 16.77 -8.04
C PHE A 37 5.63 16.45 -8.16
N ILE A 38 6.00 15.95 -9.33
CA ILE A 38 7.39 15.93 -9.80
C ILE A 38 7.51 16.90 -10.97
N GLU A 39 8.50 17.78 -10.92
CA GLU A 39 8.98 18.52 -12.09
C GLU A 39 10.04 17.69 -12.84
N MET A 40 9.85 17.60 -14.16
CA MET A 40 10.69 16.88 -15.11
C MET A 40 11.20 17.83 -16.20
N PRO A 41 12.29 17.49 -16.91
CA PRO A 41 12.70 18.22 -18.11
C PRO A 41 11.56 18.29 -19.13
N GLY A 42 11.35 19.46 -19.73
CA GLY A 42 10.26 19.67 -20.68
C GLY A 42 10.36 18.72 -21.88
N CYS A 43 9.28 18.00 -22.20
CA CYS A 43 9.18 17.12 -23.36
C CYS A 43 7.80 17.27 -24.01
N GLY A 44 7.73 17.84 -25.22
CA GLY A 44 6.45 18.03 -25.92
C GLY A 44 5.44 18.90 -25.15
N GLY A 45 5.93 19.86 -24.36
CA GLY A 45 5.11 20.70 -23.48
C GLY A 45 4.67 20.03 -22.17
N LEU A 46 5.01 18.76 -21.93
CA LEU A 46 4.85 18.10 -20.64
C LEU A 46 6.04 18.44 -19.74
N LYS A 47 5.75 18.89 -18.52
CA LYS A 47 6.78 19.36 -17.56
C LYS A 47 6.58 18.78 -16.16
N TYR A 48 5.36 18.40 -15.83
CA TYR A 48 5.00 17.95 -14.49
C TYR A 48 4.39 16.55 -14.54
N VAL A 49 4.58 15.83 -13.45
CA VAL A 49 3.95 14.52 -13.21
C VAL A 49 3.26 14.61 -11.86
N LEU A 50 1.93 14.51 -11.86
CA LEU A 50 1.18 14.30 -10.62
C LEU A 50 1.33 12.84 -10.23
N VAL A 51 1.94 12.58 -9.08
CA VAL A 51 2.11 11.24 -8.51
C VAL A 51 1.02 11.04 -7.46
N ILE A 52 0.33 9.91 -7.55
CA ILE A 52 -0.67 9.49 -6.57
C ILE A 52 -0.27 8.11 -6.05
N VAL A 53 -0.18 8.00 -4.73
CA VAL A 53 0.24 6.76 -4.06
C VAL A 53 -0.87 6.30 -3.11
N CYS A 54 -1.30 5.05 -3.27
CA CYS A 54 -2.14 4.41 -2.26
C CYS A 54 -1.28 4.01 -1.05
N VAL A 55 -1.61 4.55 0.12
CA VAL A 55 -0.83 4.29 1.36
C VAL A 55 -0.90 2.81 1.77
N PHE A 56 -2.01 2.12 1.48
CA PHE A 56 -2.20 0.71 1.85
C PHE A 56 -1.38 -0.25 0.97
N SER A 57 -1.55 -0.18 -0.35
CA SER A 57 -0.94 -1.12 -1.30
C SER A 57 0.42 -0.67 -1.83
N HIS A 58 0.80 0.58 -1.55
CA HIS A 58 1.92 1.27 -2.20
C HIS A 58 1.76 1.31 -3.74
N TRP A 59 0.51 1.20 -4.23
CA TRP A 59 0.21 1.33 -5.65
C TRP A 59 0.48 2.77 -6.09
N ILE A 60 1.25 2.92 -7.16
CA ILE A 60 1.60 4.20 -7.76
C ILE A 60 0.81 4.43 -9.05
N GLU A 61 0.16 5.57 -9.14
CA GLU A 61 -0.37 6.14 -10.37
C GLU A 61 0.31 7.47 -10.67
N THR A 62 0.48 7.76 -11.95
CA THR A 62 1.06 9.02 -12.39
C THR A 62 0.30 9.60 -13.56
N TYR A 63 0.19 10.93 -13.56
CA TYR A 63 -0.50 11.67 -14.61
C TYR A 63 0.43 12.76 -15.15
N LEU A 64 0.65 12.73 -16.45
CA LEU A 64 1.49 13.70 -17.16
C LEU A 64 0.72 15.00 -17.33
N THR A 65 1.31 16.13 -16.91
CA THR A 65 0.66 17.44 -17.00
C THR A 65 1.60 18.51 -17.54
N ARG A 66 1.01 19.49 -18.25
CA ARG A 66 1.73 20.69 -18.73
C ARG A 66 1.89 21.74 -17.64
N ARG A 67 0.98 21.74 -16.67
CA ARG A 67 0.90 22.69 -15.55
C ARG A 67 0.72 21.93 -14.24
N ASN A 68 1.17 22.53 -13.14
CA ASN A 68 1.00 22.04 -11.78
C ASN A 68 -0.05 22.86 -11.03
N ASP A 69 -1.16 23.23 -11.68
CA ASP A 69 -2.22 24.05 -11.07
C ASP A 69 -3.33 23.22 -10.40
N SER A 70 -4.11 23.89 -9.56
CA SER A 70 -5.20 23.28 -8.80
C SER A 70 -6.35 22.75 -9.65
N PHE A 71 -6.65 23.44 -10.76
CA PHE A 71 -7.68 23.01 -11.70
C PHE A 71 -7.30 21.70 -12.39
N THR A 72 -6.01 21.52 -12.70
CA THR A 72 -5.48 20.28 -13.26
C THR A 72 -5.63 19.14 -12.26
N VAL A 73 -5.27 19.36 -10.99
CA VAL A 73 -5.47 18.37 -9.91
C VAL A 73 -6.95 18.02 -9.77
N ALA A 74 -7.84 19.01 -9.69
CA ALA A 74 -9.28 18.80 -9.55
C ALA A 74 -9.86 17.96 -10.71
N LYS A 75 -9.47 18.29 -11.96
CA LYS A 75 -9.90 17.54 -13.15
C LYS A 75 -9.41 16.10 -13.11
N LEU A 76 -8.16 15.86 -12.72
CA LEU A 76 -7.60 14.52 -12.62
C LEU A 76 -8.29 13.70 -11.52
N VAL A 77 -8.55 14.29 -10.36
CA VAL A 77 -9.27 13.63 -9.28
C VAL A 77 -10.67 13.20 -9.75
N LEU A 78 -11.40 14.10 -10.40
CA LEU A 78 -12.77 13.84 -10.87
C LEU A 78 -12.85 12.84 -12.04
N ARG A 79 -11.91 12.90 -12.99
CA ARG A 79 -11.97 12.11 -14.24
C ARG A 79 -11.24 10.79 -14.16
N GLU A 80 -10.15 10.74 -13.41
CA GLU A 80 -9.25 9.58 -13.41
C GLU A 80 -9.29 8.85 -12.08
N LEU A 81 -9.16 9.57 -10.96
CA LEU A 81 -9.03 8.92 -9.65
C LEU A 81 -10.35 8.29 -9.20
N ILE A 82 -11.41 9.08 -9.12
CA ILE A 82 -12.71 8.63 -8.58
C ILE A 82 -13.35 7.54 -9.44
N PRO A 83 -13.44 7.67 -10.77
CA PRO A 83 -14.07 6.63 -11.60
C PRO A 83 -13.30 5.31 -11.60
N ARG A 84 -11.98 5.33 -11.35
CA ARG A 84 -11.14 4.12 -11.36
C ARG A 84 -11.05 3.42 -10.01
N PHE A 85 -10.94 4.20 -8.94
CA PHE A 85 -10.61 3.67 -7.60
C PHE A 85 -11.69 3.91 -6.56
N GLY A 86 -12.74 4.66 -6.90
CA GLY A 86 -13.77 5.10 -5.98
C GLY A 86 -13.36 6.32 -5.17
N PHE A 87 -14.19 6.65 -4.17
CA PHE A 87 -13.99 7.81 -3.31
C PHE A 87 -13.03 7.48 -2.17
N PRO A 88 -11.89 8.16 -2.05
CA PRO A 88 -11.02 8.02 -0.87
C PRO A 88 -11.69 8.62 0.36
N ILE A 89 -11.29 8.11 1.53
CA ILE A 89 -11.60 8.73 2.82
C ILE A 89 -10.74 9.99 2.99
N SER A 90 -9.45 9.93 2.63
CA SER A 90 -8.58 11.10 2.71
C SER A 90 -7.59 11.24 1.57
N LEU A 91 -7.40 12.48 1.12
CA LEU A 91 -6.34 12.91 0.21
C LEU A 91 -5.29 13.67 1.01
N GLU A 92 -4.07 13.14 1.00
CA GLU A 92 -2.91 13.67 1.72
C GLU A 92 -1.96 14.35 0.73
N SER A 93 -1.54 15.58 1.02
CA SER A 93 -0.60 16.31 0.16
C SER A 93 0.30 17.24 0.97
N ASP A 94 1.30 17.83 0.32
CA ASP A 94 2.02 18.97 0.89
C ASP A 94 1.14 20.24 0.93
N ARG A 95 1.72 21.32 1.45
CA ARG A 95 1.07 22.64 1.55
C ARG A 95 1.24 23.50 0.30
N GLY A 96 1.66 22.93 -0.83
CA GLY A 96 1.81 23.63 -2.09
C GLY A 96 0.52 24.31 -2.51
N THR A 97 0.62 25.48 -3.14
CA THR A 97 -0.53 26.31 -3.55
C THR A 97 -1.50 25.57 -4.48
N HIS A 98 -1.00 24.58 -5.20
CA HIS A 98 -1.77 23.73 -6.10
C HIS A 98 -2.65 22.70 -5.38
N PHE A 99 -2.32 22.32 -4.14
CA PHE A 99 -3.17 21.48 -3.29
C PHE A 99 -3.91 22.29 -2.21
N ASN A 100 -3.29 23.33 -1.65
CA ASN A 100 -3.88 24.17 -0.61
C ASN A 100 -4.50 25.44 -1.21
N ASN A 101 -5.68 25.30 -1.82
CA ASN A 101 -6.45 26.43 -2.36
C ASN A 101 -7.96 26.18 -2.21
N LYS A 102 -8.75 27.23 -2.48
CA LYS A 102 -10.22 27.17 -2.38
C LYS A 102 -10.84 26.10 -3.28
N VAL A 103 -10.30 25.89 -4.49
CA VAL A 103 -10.84 24.92 -5.46
C VAL A 103 -10.76 23.50 -4.90
N ILE A 104 -9.58 23.08 -4.42
CA ILE A 104 -9.40 21.74 -3.86
C ILE A 104 -10.18 21.58 -2.55
N LYS A 105 -10.21 22.61 -1.69
CA LYS A 105 -11.00 22.57 -0.45
C LYS A 105 -12.49 22.36 -0.72
N LEU A 106 -13.06 23.13 -1.65
CA LEU A 106 -14.47 23.00 -2.05
C LEU A 106 -14.75 21.65 -2.69
N LEU A 107 -13.84 21.16 -3.54
CA LEU A 107 -13.95 19.84 -4.16
C LEU A 107 -13.99 18.73 -3.10
N CYS A 108 -13.03 18.73 -2.17
CA CYS A 108 -12.96 17.74 -1.10
C CYS A 108 -14.22 17.79 -0.22
N ALA A 109 -14.69 18.99 0.14
CA ALA A 109 -15.94 19.16 0.89
C ALA A 109 -17.16 18.60 0.14
N ALA A 110 -17.30 18.91 -1.15
CA ALA A 110 -18.42 18.45 -1.96
C ALA A 110 -18.46 16.93 -2.13
N LEU A 111 -17.30 16.28 -2.13
CA LEU A 111 -17.17 14.83 -2.30
C LEU A 111 -17.06 14.08 -0.97
N ASN A 112 -17.17 14.77 0.16
CA ASN A 112 -16.96 14.23 1.51
C ASN A 112 -15.60 13.51 1.67
N ILE A 113 -14.56 14.09 1.10
CA ILE A 113 -13.17 13.61 1.18
C ILE A 113 -12.42 14.46 2.19
N GLU A 114 -11.75 13.84 3.16
CA GLU A 114 -10.92 14.54 4.13
C GLU A 114 -9.61 15.01 3.48
N GLN A 115 -9.39 16.32 3.42
CA GLN A 115 -8.11 16.87 2.96
C GLN A 115 -7.11 16.94 4.12
N LYS A 116 -6.00 16.19 4.01
CA LYS A 116 -4.90 16.20 4.97
C LYS A 116 -3.68 16.90 4.37
N LEU A 117 -3.25 17.99 5.00
CA LEU A 117 -2.07 18.73 4.58
C LEU A 117 -0.91 18.40 5.51
N ASN A 118 0.18 17.86 4.97
CA ASN A 118 1.37 17.52 5.73
C ASN A 118 2.01 18.77 6.34
N CYS A 119 2.36 18.71 7.63
CA CYS A 119 3.21 19.72 8.25
C CYS A 119 4.63 19.58 7.69
N SER A 120 5.25 20.70 7.28
CA SER A 120 6.62 20.77 6.74
C SER A 120 7.71 20.16 7.64
N TYR A 121 7.36 19.78 8.88
CA TYR A 121 8.28 19.28 9.91
C TYR A 121 7.93 17.86 10.41
N ARG A 122 7.07 17.09 9.71
CA ARG A 122 6.77 15.68 10.02
C ARG A 122 7.09 14.76 8.83
N PRO A 123 8.38 14.39 8.63
CA PRO A 123 8.83 13.53 7.53
C PRO A 123 8.18 12.15 7.52
N GLU A 124 7.75 11.64 8.68
CA GLU A 124 7.18 10.29 8.80
C GLU A 124 5.84 10.12 8.07
N ALA A 125 5.06 11.20 7.93
CA ALA A 125 3.78 11.18 7.21
C ALA A 125 3.97 11.37 5.69
N SER A 126 4.96 12.18 5.27
CA SER A 126 5.27 12.49 3.85
C SER A 126 6.25 11.50 3.20
N GLY A 127 6.92 10.67 4.00
CA GLY A 127 8.08 9.88 3.55
C GLY A 127 7.76 8.81 2.51
N LEU A 128 6.52 8.32 2.42
CA LEU A 128 6.17 7.30 1.41
C LEU A 128 6.15 7.89 0.00
N VAL A 129 5.40 8.97 -0.22
CA VAL A 129 5.35 9.64 -1.53
C VAL A 129 6.72 10.20 -1.92
N GLU A 130 7.48 10.77 -0.97
CA GLU A 130 8.84 11.27 -1.23
C GLU A 130 9.81 10.15 -1.65
N GLN A 131 9.80 9.01 -0.93
CA GLN A 131 10.60 7.84 -1.31
C GLN A 131 10.21 7.31 -2.68
N MET A 132 8.91 7.26 -2.98
CA MET A 132 8.41 6.78 -4.27
C MET A 132 8.74 7.74 -5.40
N LYS A 133 8.71 9.06 -5.18
CA LYS A 133 9.16 10.06 -6.15
C LYS A 133 10.64 9.92 -6.48
N GLY A 134 11.49 9.78 -5.47
CA GLY A 134 12.93 9.56 -5.68
C GLY A 134 13.21 8.28 -6.47
N THR A 135 12.51 7.20 -6.12
CA THR A 135 12.61 5.92 -6.83
C THR A 135 12.12 6.04 -8.28
N LEU A 136 11.00 6.73 -8.51
CA LEU A 136 10.42 6.96 -9.83
C LEU A 136 11.39 7.72 -10.73
N LYS A 137 11.95 8.84 -10.26
CA LYS A 137 12.95 9.62 -11.01
C LYS A 137 14.17 8.78 -11.39
N SER A 138 14.73 8.03 -10.42
CA SER A 138 15.91 7.19 -10.65
C SER A 138 15.63 6.09 -11.70
N ARG A 139 14.46 5.45 -11.63
CA ARG A 139 14.09 4.39 -12.58
C ARG A 139 13.80 4.94 -13.97
N ILE A 140 13.18 6.11 -14.09
CA ILE A 140 12.99 6.81 -15.37
C ILE A 140 14.35 7.09 -16.02
N ALA A 141 15.29 7.69 -15.29
CA ALA A 141 16.62 7.99 -15.81
C ALA A 141 17.34 6.73 -16.32
N LYS A 142 17.27 5.63 -15.55
CA LYS A 142 17.85 4.34 -15.97
C LYS A 142 17.16 3.76 -17.20
N MET A 143 15.84 3.85 -17.29
CA MET A 143 15.08 3.35 -18.44
C MET A 143 15.40 4.13 -19.72
N CYS A 144 15.46 5.46 -19.63
CA CYS A 144 15.88 6.34 -20.73
C CYS A 144 17.36 6.17 -21.12
N ALA A 145 18.21 5.67 -20.23
CA ALA A 145 19.61 5.37 -20.57
C ALA A 145 19.77 3.97 -21.21
N ALA A 146 18.91 3.02 -20.85
CA ALA A 146 18.92 1.66 -21.39
C ALA A 146 18.15 1.53 -22.73
N THR A 147 17.41 2.56 -23.12
CA THR A 147 16.56 2.61 -24.31
C THR A 147 16.70 3.99 -24.96
N ASN A 148 16.22 4.19 -26.18
CA ASN A 148 16.14 5.53 -26.78
C ASN A 148 14.82 6.26 -26.46
N LEU A 149 14.04 5.76 -25.48
CA LEU A 149 12.75 6.34 -25.14
C LEU A 149 12.89 7.67 -24.40
N LYS A 150 12.05 8.63 -24.77
CA LYS A 150 11.87 9.85 -23.96
C LYS A 150 11.19 9.49 -22.65
N TRP A 151 11.41 10.32 -21.63
CA TRP A 151 10.89 10.05 -20.29
C TRP A 151 9.37 9.86 -20.21
N PRO A 152 8.51 10.55 -21.00
CA PRO A 152 7.07 10.28 -20.97
C PRO A 152 6.72 8.87 -21.46
N ASP A 153 7.43 8.39 -22.49
CA ASP A 153 7.21 7.08 -23.11
C ASP A 153 7.81 5.95 -22.26
N ALA A 154 8.88 6.24 -21.51
CA ALA A 154 9.48 5.31 -20.56
C ALA A 154 8.64 5.14 -19.27
N LEU A 155 7.79 6.12 -18.93
CA LEU A 155 7.06 6.16 -17.67
C LEU A 155 6.18 4.90 -17.43
N PRO A 156 5.37 4.42 -18.39
CA PRO A 156 4.59 3.20 -18.19
C PRO A 156 5.42 1.95 -17.85
N LEU A 157 6.59 1.80 -18.48
CA LEU A 157 7.51 0.69 -18.21
C LEU A 157 8.08 0.76 -16.79
N VAL A 158 8.39 1.98 -16.33
CA VAL A 158 8.84 2.22 -14.96
C VAL A 158 7.74 1.93 -13.94
N LEU A 159 6.50 2.36 -14.21
CA LEU A 159 5.36 2.06 -13.33
C LEU A 159 5.12 0.56 -13.22
N MET A 160 5.16 -0.17 -14.34
CA MET A 160 5.09 -1.63 -14.36
C MET A 160 6.16 -2.25 -13.46
N SER A 161 7.41 -1.82 -13.62
CA SER A 161 8.52 -2.27 -12.77
C SER A 161 8.29 -1.97 -11.29
N MET A 162 7.80 -0.78 -10.94
CA MET A 162 7.52 -0.40 -9.54
C MET A 162 6.37 -1.21 -8.94
N ARG A 163 5.29 -1.42 -9.69
CA ARG A 163 4.12 -2.22 -9.28
C ARG A 163 4.45 -3.71 -9.09
N LYS A 164 5.52 -4.18 -9.75
CA LYS A 164 6.04 -5.54 -9.66
C LYS A 164 7.22 -5.69 -8.69
N THR A 165 7.69 -4.61 -8.06
CA THR A 165 8.77 -4.70 -7.06
C THR A 165 8.17 -4.96 -5.68
N PRO A 166 8.60 -6.00 -4.94
CA PRO A 166 8.14 -6.23 -3.58
C PRO A 166 8.48 -5.05 -2.65
N GLY A 167 7.52 -4.62 -1.84
CA GLY A 167 7.75 -3.59 -0.82
C GLY A 167 8.67 -4.11 0.29
N ARG A 168 9.65 -3.31 0.74
CA ARG A 168 10.62 -3.73 1.77
C ARG A 168 9.98 -4.21 3.08
N LYS A 169 8.85 -3.61 3.47
CA LYS A 169 8.16 -3.92 4.72
C LYS A 169 7.16 -5.08 4.59
N THR A 170 6.50 -5.19 3.45
CA THR A 170 5.42 -6.16 3.23
C THR A 170 5.90 -7.45 2.58
N GLY A 171 7.01 -7.41 1.83
CA GLY A 171 7.44 -8.50 0.96
C GLY A 171 6.50 -8.76 -0.22
N LEU A 172 5.42 -7.98 -0.34
CA LEU A 172 4.38 -8.14 -1.35
C LEU A 172 4.52 -7.09 -2.44
N MET A 173 4.13 -7.46 -3.65
CA MET A 173 4.15 -6.56 -4.81
C MET A 173 2.85 -5.74 -4.85
N PRO A 174 2.88 -4.42 -5.11
CA PRO A 174 1.65 -3.62 -5.22
C PRO A 174 0.61 -4.21 -6.17
N HIS A 175 1.06 -4.82 -7.27
CA HIS A 175 0.19 -5.54 -8.20
C HIS A 175 -0.52 -6.74 -7.56
N GLU A 176 0.16 -7.52 -6.72
CA GLU A 176 -0.48 -8.65 -6.04
C GLU A 176 -1.51 -8.19 -5.03
N ILE A 177 -1.22 -7.11 -4.29
CA ILE A 177 -2.17 -6.54 -3.33
C ILE A 177 -3.43 -6.03 -4.04
N LEU A 178 -3.28 -5.41 -5.20
CA LEU A 178 -4.39 -4.81 -5.94
C LEU A 178 -5.19 -5.82 -6.76
N MET A 179 -4.50 -6.69 -7.51
CA MET A 179 -5.11 -7.59 -8.49
C MET A 179 -5.37 -9.00 -7.94
N ASP A 180 -4.98 -9.25 -6.70
CA ASP A 180 -5.04 -10.55 -6.02
C ASP A 180 -4.40 -11.70 -6.84
N ARG A 181 -3.42 -11.34 -7.68
CA ARG A 181 -2.67 -12.28 -8.51
C ARG A 181 -1.28 -11.75 -8.84
N ALA A 182 -0.34 -12.66 -9.03
CA ALA A 182 0.96 -12.30 -9.58
C ALA A 182 0.81 -11.69 -10.98
N MET A 183 1.58 -10.63 -11.25
CA MET A 183 1.71 -10.09 -12.60
C MET A 183 2.29 -11.18 -13.50
N ARG A 184 1.55 -11.53 -14.56
CA ARG A 184 2.01 -12.50 -15.56
C ARG A 184 3.10 -11.86 -16.40
N LEU A 185 4.28 -12.49 -16.43
CA LEU A 185 5.39 -12.11 -17.28
C LEU A 185 5.73 -13.27 -18.23
N PRO A 186 6.08 -13.01 -19.49
CA PRO A 186 6.56 -14.05 -20.38
C PRO A 186 7.91 -14.59 -19.85
N ALA A 187 8.09 -15.92 -19.90
CA ALA A 187 9.35 -16.56 -19.49
C ALA A 187 10.53 -16.13 -20.38
N VAL A 188 10.25 -15.92 -21.67
CA VAL A 188 11.18 -15.38 -22.67
C VAL A 188 10.41 -14.37 -23.51
N LEU A 189 10.91 -13.14 -23.61
CA LEU A 189 10.48 -12.22 -24.66
C LEU A 189 11.16 -12.66 -25.96
N ALA A 190 10.36 -13.11 -26.92
CA ALA A 190 10.85 -13.67 -28.17
C ALA A 190 11.77 -12.67 -28.92
N ASN A 191 12.82 -13.19 -29.55
CA ASN A 191 13.71 -12.41 -30.42
C ASN A 191 13.00 -11.87 -31.68
N ALA A 192 11.74 -12.26 -31.92
CA ALA A 192 10.90 -11.78 -33.01
C ALA A 192 10.61 -10.26 -32.96
N LEU A 193 10.92 -9.57 -31.85
CA LEU A 193 10.85 -8.11 -31.75
C LEU A 193 11.75 -7.39 -32.78
N VAL A 194 12.75 -8.08 -33.34
CA VAL A 194 13.69 -7.52 -34.33
C VAL A 194 13.02 -7.24 -35.69
N ASN A 195 11.87 -7.85 -35.99
CA ASN A 195 11.16 -7.64 -37.25
C ASN A 195 10.18 -6.45 -37.22
N ILE A 196 10.12 -5.70 -36.12
CA ILE A 196 9.27 -4.51 -36.00
C ILE A 196 9.91 -3.37 -36.80
N THR A 197 9.19 -2.86 -37.78
CA THR A 197 9.66 -1.81 -38.70
C THR A 197 9.52 -0.39 -38.14
N ASP A 198 8.71 -0.21 -37.10
CA ASP A 198 8.53 1.07 -36.43
C ASP A 198 9.55 1.22 -35.28
N ASP A 199 10.45 2.20 -35.41
CA ASP A 199 11.53 2.43 -34.45
C ASP A 199 11.01 2.76 -33.04
N MET A 200 9.91 3.49 -32.91
CA MET A 200 9.32 3.84 -31.61
C MET A 200 8.77 2.59 -30.92
N VAL A 201 8.07 1.73 -31.66
CA VAL A 201 7.56 0.47 -31.14
C VAL A 201 8.72 -0.47 -30.78
N LEU A 202 9.74 -0.54 -31.63
CA LEU A 202 10.93 -1.34 -31.39
C LEU A 202 11.66 -0.91 -30.11
N ASP A 203 11.85 0.38 -29.88
CA ASP A 203 12.47 0.90 -28.67
C ASP A 203 11.62 0.67 -27.42
N TYR A 204 10.30 0.74 -27.54
CA TYR A 204 9.39 0.36 -26.46
C TYR A 204 9.50 -1.13 -26.12
N CYS A 205 9.56 -2.00 -27.14
CA CYS A 205 9.75 -3.44 -26.98
C CYS A 205 11.09 -3.78 -26.32
N LYS A 206 12.17 -3.09 -26.69
CA LYS A 206 13.47 -3.19 -26.00
C LYS A 206 13.33 -2.81 -24.52
N GLY A 207 12.64 -1.72 -24.22
CA GLY A 207 12.36 -1.30 -22.83
C GLY A 207 11.55 -2.33 -22.04
N LEU A 208 10.53 -2.92 -22.65
CA LEU A 208 9.77 -4.01 -22.04
C LEU A 208 10.66 -5.22 -21.73
N ALA A 209 11.57 -5.58 -22.65
CA ALA A 209 12.54 -6.64 -22.43
C ALA A 209 13.50 -6.34 -21.28
N VAL A 210 13.96 -5.09 -21.12
CA VAL A 210 14.75 -4.65 -19.96
C VAL A 210 13.97 -4.86 -18.67
N VAL A 211 12.70 -4.44 -18.61
CA VAL A 211 11.85 -4.62 -17.41
C VAL A 211 11.67 -6.11 -17.08
N VAL A 212 11.28 -6.93 -18.05
CA VAL A 212 11.02 -8.37 -17.82
C VAL A 212 12.29 -9.09 -17.36
N ARG A 213 13.44 -8.83 -18.00
CA ARG A 213 14.73 -9.44 -17.65
C ARG A 213 15.27 -8.97 -16.29
N SER A 214 14.86 -7.79 -15.82
CA SER A 214 15.25 -7.28 -14.50
C SER A 214 14.63 -8.07 -13.34
N PHE A 215 13.55 -8.80 -13.60
CA PHE A 215 12.98 -9.73 -12.64
C PHE A 215 13.64 -11.09 -12.81
N PRO A 216 14.02 -11.78 -11.71
CA PRO A 216 14.47 -13.16 -11.80
C PRO A 216 13.46 -13.96 -12.62
N GLN A 217 13.93 -14.67 -13.65
CA GLN A 217 13.10 -15.65 -14.35
C GLN A 217 12.47 -16.51 -13.27
N GLN A 218 11.14 -16.61 -13.24
CA GLN A 218 10.51 -17.66 -12.47
C GLN A 218 10.95 -18.97 -13.14
N VAL A 219 12.08 -19.52 -12.69
CA VAL A 219 12.57 -20.82 -13.13
C VAL A 219 11.48 -21.81 -12.72
N GLY A 220 10.76 -22.31 -13.73
CA GLY A 220 9.90 -23.50 -13.66
C GLY A 220 9.04 -23.67 -12.41
N ALA A 221 7.90 -22.98 -12.35
CA ALA A 221 6.73 -23.49 -11.65
C ALA A 221 5.46 -22.96 -12.32
N THR A 222 5.16 -23.47 -13.52
CA THR A 222 3.84 -23.38 -14.18
C THR A 222 2.81 -24.27 -13.47
N THR A 223 2.79 -24.16 -12.16
CA THR A 223 1.65 -24.46 -11.31
C THR A 223 1.90 -23.54 -10.14
N LEU A 224 1.09 -22.47 -10.04
CA LEU A 224 0.62 -22.12 -8.70
C LEU A 224 0.29 -23.47 -8.06
N PRO A 225 0.83 -23.84 -6.87
CA PRO A 225 0.27 -24.99 -6.19
C PRO A 225 -1.25 -24.80 -6.26
N PRO A 226 -2.05 -25.82 -6.66
CA PRO A 226 -3.49 -25.67 -6.71
C PRO A 226 -3.85 -24.95 -5.44
N ILE A 227 -4.56 -23.81 -5.56
CA ILE A 227 -4.95 -23.01 -4.41
C ILE A 227 -5.43 -24.07 -3.44
N HIS A 228 -4.64 -24.31 -2.39
CA HIS A 228 -5.10 -25.14 -1.31
C HIS A 228 -6.03 -24.14 -0.66
N ASP A 229 -7.23 -24.01 -1.23
CA ASP A 229 -8.34 -23.40 -0.58
C ASP A 229 -8.41 -24.28 0.66
N PRO A 230 -8.09 -23.76 1.84
CA PRO A 230 -8.20 -24.58 3.03
C PRO A 230 -9.67 -25.02 3.20
N GLY A 231 -10.60 -24.58 2.35
CA GLY A 231 -12.04 -24.75 2.50
C GLY A 231 -12.59 -23.75 3.51
N TYR A 232 -11.71 -22.95 4.13
CA TYR A 232 -12.04 -22.06 5.23
C TYR A 232 -11.62 -20.64 4.85
N LYS A 233 -12.56 -19.91 4.25
CA LYS A 233 -12.54 -18.45 4.29
C LYS A 233 -12.65 -18.04 5.77
N LEU A 234 -11.54 -17.61 6.35
CA LEU A 234 -11.52 -17.01 7.69
C LEU A 234 -12.50 -15.85 7.71
N ARG A 235 -13.27 -15.73 8.78
CA ARG A 235 -14.24 -14.65 8.99
C ARG A 235 -13.80 -13.80 10.18
N ALA A 236 -14.27 -12.55 10.20
CA ALA A 236 -14.19 -11.76 11.43
C ALA A 236 -14.87 -12.53 12.56
N GLY A 237 -14.19 -12.65 13.71
CA GLY A 237 -14.58 -13.46 14.86
C GLY A 237 -13.86 -14.80 14.98
N ASP A 238 -13.28 -15.34 13.90
CA ASP A 238 -12.52 -16.61 13.97
C ASP A 238 -11.23 -16.46 14.78
N TRP A 239 -10.80 -17.51 15.47
CA TRP A 239 -9.52 -17.52 16.18
C TRP A 239 -8.44 -18.18 15.34
N VAL A 240 -7.23 -17.58 15.34
CA VAL A 240 -6.09 -18.07 14.55
C VAL A 240 -4.79 -18.05 15.34
N VAL A 241 -3.91 -19.00 15.05
CA VAL A 241 -2.50 -18.94 15.42
C VAL A 241 -1.65 -18.57 14.21
N ILE A 242 -0.55 -17.86 14.43
CA ILE A 242 0.30 -17.30 13.37
C ILE A 242 1.67 -17.95 13.41
N LYS A 243 2.19 -18.30 12.24
CA LYS A 243 3.51 -18.90 12.08
C LYS A 243 4.62 -17.86 12.33
N LYS A 244 5.56 -18.19 13.23
CA LYS A 244 6.82 -17.47 13.42
C LYS A 244 7.79 -17.85 12.30
N HIS A 245 8.34 -16.86 11.61
CA HIS A 245 9.34 -17.06 10.55
C HIS A 245 10.78 -17.13 11.06
N VAL A 246 11.02 -16.69 12.29
CA VAL A 246 12.31 -16.78 12.98
C VAL A 246 12.06 -17.38 14.37
N CYS A 247 12.70 -18.51 14.66
CA CYS A 247 12.70 -19.12 16.00
C CYS A 247 14.08 -18.87 16.62
N LYS A 248 14.12 -18.36 17.86
CA LYS A 248 15.40 -18.01 18.52
C LYS A 248 16.11 -19.23 19.10
N THR A 249 15.39 -20.32 19.31
CA THR A 249 15.90 -21.60 19.83
C THR A 249 15.30 -22.80 19.09
N CYS A 250 15.98 -23.95 19.12
CA CYS A 250 15.57 -25.17 18.40
C CYS A 250 14.25 -25.80 18.90
N LEU A 251 13.73 -25.43 20.07
CA LEU A 251 12.58 -26.07 20.71
C LEU A 251 11.37 -25.13 20.90
N GLU A 252 11.42 -23.90 20.39
CA GLU A 252 10.29 -22.98 20.47
C GLU A 252 9.14 -23.37 19.53
N SER A 253 7.90 -23.27 20.03
CA SER A 253 6.71 -23.39 19.17
C SER A 253 6.77 -22.37 18.03
N ARG A 254 6.64 -22.89 16.81
CA ARG A 254 6.57 -22.12 15.57
C ARG A 254 5.27 -21.34 15.41
N TRP A 255 4.32 -21.47 16.33
CA TRP A 255 3.03 -20.79 16.27
C TRP A 255 2.89 -19.82 17.45
N LYS A 256 2.37 -18.62 17.18
CA LYS A 256 2.09 -17.55 18.15
C LYS A 256 0.59 -17.25 18.15
N GLY A 257 0.00 -17.06 19.32
CA GLY A 257 -1.42 -16.83 19.50
C GLY A 257 -1.97 -17.69 20.63
N PRO A 258 -3.29 -17.91 20.69
CA PRO A 258 -4.30 -17.59 19.69
C PRO A 258 -4.69 -16.09 19.63
N TYR A 259 -5.05 -15.60 18.45
CA TYR A 259 -5.53 -14.23 18.23
C TYR A 259 -6.87 -14.26 17.50
N GLN A 260 -7.75 -13.30 17.79
CA GLN A 260 -9.05 -13.20 17.15
C GLN A 260 -8.95 -12.39 15.87
N VAL A 261 -9.54 -12.86 14.77
CA VAL A 261 -9.60 -12.16 13.49
C VAL A 261 -10.62 -11.02 13.60
N VAL A 262 -10.17 -9.79 13.41
CA VAL A 262 -11.00 -8.58 13.41
C VAL A 262 -11.49 -8.27 12.00
N LEU A 263 -10.61 -8.38 11.01
CA LEU A 263 -10.92 -8.14 9.60
C LEU A 263 -10.24 -9.20 8.75
N THR A 264 -10.87 -9.54 7.63
CA THR A 264 -10.34 -10.49 6.66
C THR A 264 -10.49 -9.92 5.26
N THR A 265 -9.46 -10.09 4.45
CA THR A 265 -9.55 -10.05 2.99
C THR A 265 -9.49 -11.50 2.48
N MET A 266 -9.48 -11.71 1.16
CA MET A 266 -9.37 -13.05 0.60
C MET A 266 -8.02 -13.72 0.91
N THR A 267 -6.97 -12.93 1.16
CA THR A 267 -5.59 -13.40 1.28
C THR A 267 -4.89 -12.96 2.57
N ALA A 268 -5.47 -12.05 3.36
CA ALA A 268 -4.88 -11.62 4.62
C ALA A 268 -5.91 -11.45 5.73
N VAL A 269 -5.49 -11.74 6.96
CA VAL A 269 -6.27 -11.50 8.18
C VAL A 269 -5.59 -10.47 9.06
N LYS A 270 -6.43 -9.69 9.72
CA LYS A 270 -6.03 -8.77 10.77
C LYS A 270 -6.45 -9.37 12.10
N CYS A 271 -5.48 -9.66 12.95
CA CYS A 271 -5.76 -10.23 14.26
C CYS A 271 -5.74 -9.15 15.36
N THR A 272 -6.45 -9.40 16.46
CA THR A 272 -6.40 -8.59 17.68
C THR A 272 -4.96 -8.49 18.18
N GLU A 273 -4.60 -7.33 18.75
CA GLU A 273 -3.29 -7.06 19.36
C GLU A 273 -2.07 -7.03 18.42
N LEU A 274 -2.23 -7.38 17.14
CA LEU A 274 -1.14 -7.35 16.17
C LEU A 274 -1.22 -6.11 15.28
N PRO A 275 -0.13 -5.34 15.11
CA PRO A 275 -0.14 -4.12 14.31
C PRO A 275 -0.18 -4.39 12.79
N ASN A 276 0.24 -5.58 12.35
CA ASN A 276 0.37 -5.93 10.93
C ASN A 276 -0.77 -6.83 10.45
N TRP A 277 -1.06 -6.79 9.15
CA TRP A 277 -1.86 -7.79 8.47
C TRP A 277 -1.02 -9.03 8.19
N ILE A 278 -1.65 -10.20 8.21
CA ILE A 278 -0.96 -11.48 8.14
C ILE A 278 -1.62 -12.31 7.04
N HIS A 279 -0.83 -12.78 6.09
CA HIS A 279 -1.35 -13.59 5.01
C HIS A 279 -2.00 -14.88 5.55
N THR A 280 -3.14 -15.30 4.98
CA THR A 280 -3.92 -16.45 5.44
C THR A 280 -3.10 -17.74 5.47
N SER A 281 -2.15 -17.92 4.53
CA SER A 281 -1.22 -19.07 4.51
C SER A 281 -0.28 -19.15 5.72
N HIS A 282 -0.07 -18.05 6.44
CA HIS A 282 0.73 -18.00 7.68
C HIS A 282 -0.14 -18.11 8.93
N THR A 283 -1.43 -18.34 8.75
CA THR A 283 -2.39 -18.49 9.84
C THR A 283 -3.01 -19.87 9.83
N LYS A 284 -3.33 -20.38 11.01
CA LYS A 284 -4.10 -21.62 11.16
C LYS A 284 -5.27 -21.34 12.09
N ARG A 285 -6.50 -21.64 11.64
CA ARG A 285 -7.70 -21.52 12.47
C ARG A 285 -7.59 -22.44 13.68
N VAL A 286 -8.03 -21.94 14.82
CA VAL A 286 -8.14 -22.68 16.08
C VAL A 286 -9.52 -22.41 16.70
N VAL A 287 -9.91 -23.26 17.63
CA VAL A 287 -11.15 -23.10 18.40
C VAL A 287 -10.99 -21.93 19.37
N CYS A 288 -12.09 -21.31 19.77
CA CYS A 288 -12.09 -20.24 20.78
C CYS A 288 -11.38 -20.74 22.05
N PRO A 289 -10.42 -19.98 22.62
CA PRO A 289 -9.68 -20.43 23.79
C PRO A 289 -10.54 -20.67 25.03
N GLN A 290 -11.76 -20.15 25.06
CA GLN A 290 -12.70 -20.27 26.18
C GLN A 290 -13.38 -21.65 26.29
N GLU A 291 -13.34 -22.49 25.25
CA GLU A 291 -14.02 -23.81 25.26
C GLU A 291 -13.14 -24.96 25.80
N HIS A 292 -11.84 -24.74 26.00
CA HIS A 292 -10.92 -25.81 26.38
C HIS A 292 -10.93 -26.16 27.88
N GLU A 293 -11.50 -25.33 28.77
CA GLU A 293 -11.63 -25.65 30.19
C GLU A 293 -12.85 -26.54 30.51
N GLU A 294 -13.92 -26.52 29.69
CA GLU A 294 -15.12 -27.33 29.98
C GLU A 294 -15.05 -28.78 29.49
N VAL A 295 -14.15 -29.11 28.56
CA VAL A 295 -14.04 -30.48 28.01
C VAL A 295 -13.22 -31.40 28.94
N LEU A 296 -12.36 -30.85 29.80
CA LEU A 296 -11.57 -31.65 30.77
C LEU A 296 -12.32 -31.95 32.08
N LEU A 297 -13.46 -31.30 32.35
CA LEU A 297 -14.26 -31.49 33.56
C LEU A 297 -15.49 -32.42 33.37
N LYS A 298 -15.71 -32.95 32.16
CA LYS A 298 -16.85 -33.86 31.85
C LYS A 298 -16.41 -35.27 31.47
N ALA A 299 -15.36 -35.81 32.10
CA ALA A 299 -15.11 -37.25 32.06
C ALA A 299 -16.06 -37.95 33.06
N PRO A 300 -16.93 -38.88 32.62
CA PRO A 300 -17.80 -39.60 33.53
C PRO A 300 -16.97 -40.58 34.39
N THR A 301 -17.06 -40.41 35.69
CA THR A 301 -16.61 -41.38 36.69
C THR A 301 -17.39 -42.69 36.47
N THR A 302 -16.79 -43.66 35.80
CA THR A 302 -17.32 -45.02 35.74
C THR A 302 -16.65 -45.82 36.84
N ALA A 303 -17.41 -46.00 37.91
CA ALA A 303 -17.14 -47.00 38.94
C ALA A 303 -17.44 -48.40 38.39
N LYS A 304 -16.46 -49.30 38.50
CA LYS A 304 -16.62 -50.70 38.92
C LYS A 304 -15.25 -51.32 39.18
#